data_AF-A0A183V114-F1
#
_entry.id   AF-A0A183V114-F1
#
_cell.length_a   1.000
_cell.length_b   1.000
_cell.length_c   1.000
_cell.angle_alpha   90.00
_cell.angle_beta   90.00
_cell.angle_gamma   90.00
#
_symmetry.space_group_name_H-M   'P 1'
#
loop_
_entity.id
_entity.type
_entity.pdbx_description
1 polymer ?
#
loop_
_entity_poly.entity_id
_entity_poly.type
_entity_poly.pdbx_seq_one_letter_code
_entity_poly.pdbx_strand_id
1 'polypeptide(L)' 'MEVLLAAGGVHVTVVSVVSAQMLECNSPWQWMCNNGECIAQYDLCNGIAQCSDASDEADCALRYFRFYIL' A
#
# COMPACT_ATOMS: atom_id res chain seq x y z
N MET A 1 1.75 -5.12 -42.00
CA MET A 1 0.94 -4.48 -40.94
C MET A 1 0.17 -5.61 -40.29
N GLU A 2 0.86 -6.33 -39.41
CA GLU A 2 0.80 -7.79 -39.41
C GLU A 2 -0.06 -8.39 -38.31
N VAL A 3 -1.04 -9.17 -38.79
CA VAL A 3 -1.49 -10.52 -38.40
C VAL A 3 -1.80 -10.79 -36.92
N LEU A 4 -3.11 -10.98 -36.68
CA LEU A 4 -3.72 -11.49 -35.46
C LEU A 4 -3.10 -12.83 -35.03
N LEU A 5 -2.69 -12.94 -33.76
CA LEU A 5 -2.51 -14.23 -33.10
C LEU A 5 -3.38 -14.28 -31.85
N ALA A 6 -4.38 -15.16 -31.92
CA ALA A 6 -5.23 -15.54 -30.81
C ALA A 6 -4.53 -16.59 -29.94
N ALA A 7 -4.62 -16.46 -28.61
CA ALA A 7 -4.78 -17.57 -27.67
C ALA A 7 -5.01 -17.04 -26.23
N GLY A 8 -6.22 -17.26 -25.71
CA GLY A 8 -6.55 -17.51 -24.30
C GLY A 8 -5.90 -16.72 -23.16
N GLY A 9 -6.75 -16.00 -22.40
CA GLY A 9 -6.62 -15.89 -20.94
C GLY A 9 -5.95 -14.63 -20.38
N VAL A 10 -6.79 -13.71 -19.90
CA VAL A 10 -6.48 -12.57 -19.00
C VAL A 10 -5.72 -11.41 -19.66
N HIS A 11 -6.38 -10.25 -19.67
CA HIS A 11 -5.95 -9.03 -20.34
C HIS A 11 -4.64 -8.45 -19.76
N VAL A 12 -3.57 -8.44 -20.55
CA VAL A 12 -2.38 -7.62 -20.34
C VAL A 12 -1.98 -7.01 -21.68
N THR A 13 -2.14 -5.70 -21.84
CA THR A 13 -1.59 -4.96 -22.99
C THR A 13 -0.53 -3.99 -22.50
N VAL A 14 0.45 -3.64 -23.32
CA VAL A 14 1.56 -2.75 -22.93
C VAL A 14 1.13 -1.29 -22.68
N VAL A 15 -0.15 -0.99 -22.83
CA VAL A 15 -0.85 0.21 -22.30
C VAL A 15 -1.75 -0.19 -21.11
N SER A 16 -1.25 -1.11 -20.29
CA SER A 16 -1.84 -1.49 -19.00
C SER A 16 -0.75 -1.55 -17.91
N VAL A 17 0.53 -1.56 -18.29
CA VAL A 17 1.65 -1.32 -17.35
C VAL A 17 1.81 0.16 -16.98
N VAL A 18 1.01 1.06 -17.56
CA VAL A 18 1.03 2.50 -17.22
C VAL A 18 -0.13 2.97 -16.35
N SER A 19 -1.03 2.09 -15.88
CA SER A 19 -2.04 2.50 -14.89
C SER A 19 -2.71 1.33 -14.16
N ALA A 20 -2.02 0.20 -13.96
CA ALA A 20 -2.36 -0.65 -12.83
C ALA A 20 -1.77 0.03 -11.59
N GLN A 21 -2.41 1.11 -11.11
CA GLN A 21 -2.15 1.57 -9.76
C GLN A 21 -2.61 0.45 -8.84
N MET A 22 -1.61 -0.32 -8.44
CA MET A 22 -1.56 -1.08 -7.21
C MET A 22 -2.22 -0.24 -6.12
N LEU A 23 -3.08 -0.88 -5.34
CA LEU A 23 -3.63 -0.36 -4.10
C LEU A 23 -2.49 -0.24 -3.08
N GLU A 24 -1.53 0.65 -3.37
CA GLU A 24 -0.28 0.85 -2.66
C GLU A 24 0.05 2.33 -2.69
N CYS A 25 0.63 2.79 -1.59
CA CYS A 25 1.07 4.16 -1.51
C CYS A 25 2.20 4.45 -2.51
N ASN A 26 2.13 5.60 -3.19
CA ASN A 26 3.06 5.98 -4.27
C ASN A 26 4.51 6.22 -3.80
N SER A 27 4.81 6.02 -2.51
CA SER A 27 6.14 6.20 -1.94
C SER A 27 6.54 5.04 -1.05
N PRO A 28 7.82 4.61 -1.10
CA PRO A 28 8.33 3.51 -0.27
C PRO A 28 8.38 3.85 1.24
N TRP A 29 8.16 5.12 1.60
CA TRP A 29 8.11 5.63 2.96
C TRP A 29 6.70 5.90 3.46
N GLN A 30 5.69 5.46 2.70
CA GLN A 30 4.30 5.55 3.10
C GLN A 30 3.79 4.18 3.57
N TRP A 31 2.72 4.21 4.35
CA TRP A 31 2.00 3.03 4.82
C TRP A 31 0.51 3.22 4.53
N MET A 32 -0.16 2.13 4.15
CA MET A 32 -1.54 2.14 3.74
C MET A 32 -2.45 1.72 4.90
N CYS A 33 -3.36 2.61 5.27
CA CYS A 33 -4.45 2.39 6.22
C CYS A 33 -5.40 1.30 5.74
N ASN A 34 -6.21 0.72 6.64
CA ASN A 34 -7.17 -0.32 6.25
C ASN A 34 -8.27 0.21 5.33
N ASN A 35 -8.60 1.49 5.42
CA ASN A 35 -9.51 2.18 4.51
C ASN A 35 -8.89 2.59 3.16
N GLY A 36 -7.60 2.33 2.94
CA GLY A 36 -6.86 2.67 1.72
C GLY A 36 -6.21 4.05 1.70
N GLU A 37 -6.30 4.83 2.78
CA GLU A 37 -5.53 6.08 2.92
C GLU A 37 -4.03 5.80 3.05
N CYS A 38 -3.20 6.78 2.69
CA CYS A 38 -1.75 6.67 2.75
C CYS A 38 -1.18 7.74 3.66
N ILE A 39 -0.49 7.29 4.71
CA ILE A 39 0.20 8.13 5.68
C ILE A 39 1.71 7.88 5.61
N ALA A 40 2.52 8.69 6.28
CA ALA A 40 3.93 8.42 6.35
C ALA A 40 4.24 7.25 7.30
N GLN A 41 5.27 6.46 7.00
CA GLN A 41 5.68 5.34 7.86
C GLN A 41 6.11 5.77 9.27
N TYR A 42 6.57 7.00 9.44
CA TYR A 42 6.92 7.54 10.76
C TYR A 42 5.69 7.90 11.59
N ASP A 43 4.52 8.00 10.97
CA ASP A 43 3.26 8.27 11.65
C ASP A 43 2.59 7.00 12.18
N LEU A 44 3.03 5.83 11.74
CA LEU A 44 2.52 4.56 12.24
C LEU A 44 2.89 4.38 13.72
N CYS A 45 1.89 4.21 14.59
CA CYS A 45 2.07 4.03 16.03
C CYS A 45 2.80 5.19 16.71
N ASN A 46 2.48 6.42 16.33
CA ASN A 46 3.01 7.64 16.94
C ASN A 46 2.10 8.17 18.08
N GLY A 47 0.96 7.54 18.32
CA GLY A 47 -0.03 7.93 19.33
C GLY A 47 -1.02 9.01 18.85
N ILE A 48 -1.00 9.35 17.56
CA ILE A 48 -1.86 10.35 16.92
C ILE A 48 -2.44 9.75 15.65
N ALA A 49 -3.74 9.42 15.69
CA ALA A 49 -4.44 8.91 14.52
C ALA A 49 -4.29 9.85 13.30
N GLN A 50 -3.57 9.36 12.29
CA GLN A 50 -3.46 9.98 10.97
C GLN A 50 -4.44 9.38 9.98
N CYS A 51 -4.74 8.08 10.10
CA CYS A 51 -5.78 7.47 9.29
C CYS A 51 -7.16 7.90 9.79
N SER A 52 -8.12 8.12 8.89
CA SER A 52 -9.51 8.44 9.25
C SER A 52 -10.20 7.28 9.97
N ASP A 53 -9.73 6.04 9.78
CA ASP A 53 -10.18 4.86 10.51
C ASP A 53 -9.32 4.52 11.74
N ALA A 54 -8.32 5.36 12.06
CA ALA A 54 -7.33 5.18 13.13
C ALA A 54 -6.59 3.82 13.08
N SER A 55 -6.54 3.18 11.91
CA SER A 55 -5.90 1.87 11.75
C SER A 55 -4.40 1.91 11.97
N ASP A 56 -3.78 3.08 11.86
CA ASP A 56 -2.37 3.34 12.17
C ASP A 56 -2.02 3.22 13.65
N GLU A 57 -3.02 3.26 14.54
CA GLU A 57 -2.86 3.18 16.00
C GLU A 57 -3.51 1.93 16.62
N ALA A 58 -4.11 1.06 15.80
CA ALA A 58 -4.93 -0.05 16.29
C ALA A 58 -4.14 -1.30 16.74
N ASP A 59 -2.93 -1.54 16.21
CA ASP A 59 -2.10 -2.71 16.54
C ASP A 59 -0.61 -2.36 16.75
N CYS A 60 -0.35 -1.53 17.76
CA CYS A 60 0.99 -1.03 18.04
C CYS A 60 1.79 -1.85 19.05
N ALA A 61 1.19 -2.85 19.69
CA ALA A 61 1.82 -3.62 20.77
C ALA A 61 3.11 -4.33 20.32
N LEU A 62 3.12 -4.92 19.12
CA LEU A 62 4.30 -5.59 18.56
C LEU A 62 5.35 -4.60 18.03
N ARG A 63 4.94 -3.37 17.68
CA ARG A 63 5.81 -2.30 17.19
C ARG A 63 6.58 -1.66 18.36
N TYR A 64 5.91 -1.38 19.46
CA TYR A 64 6.56 -0.85 20.68
C TYR A 64 7.47 -1.88 21.35
N PHE A 65 7.15 -3.18 21.29
CA PHE A 65 8.04 -4.23 21.81
C PHE A 65 9.39 -4.26 21.08
N ARG A 66 9.48 -3.78 19.83
CA ARG A 66 10.75 -3.62 19.11
C ARG A 66 11.57 -2.40 19.52
N PHE A 67 10.96 -1.40 20.16
CA PHE A 67 11.66 -0.21 20.66
C PHE A 67 12.06 -0.33 22.15
N TYR A 68 11.43 -1.22 22.93
CA TYR A 68 11.66 -1.38 24.37
C TYR A 68 12.54 -2.58 24.77
N ILE A 69 13.15 -3.30 23.81
CA ILE A 69 14.17 -4.34 24.10
C ILE A 69 15.56 -3.92 23.55
N LEU A 70 15.89 -2.63 23.62
CA LEU A 70 17.27 -2.15 23.50
C LEU A 70 17.71 -1.52 24.82
#